data_AF-A0A7Z9IES2-F1
#
_entry.id   AF-A0A7Z9IES2-F1
#
_cell.length_a   1.000
_cell.length_b   1.000
_cell.length_c   1.000
_cell.angle_alpha   90.00
_cell.angle_beta   90.00
_cell.angle_gamma   90.00
#
_symmetry.space_group_name_H-M   'P 1'
#
loop_
_entity.id
_entity.type
_entity.pdbx_description
1 polymer ?
#
loop_
_entity_poly.entity_id
_entity_poly.type
_entity_poly.pdbx_seq_one_letter_code
_entity_poly.pdbx_strand_id
1 'polypeptide(L)'
;MATPLATHLKILLDQFSYTIDCYNSTVITVNGTTHSFKIGQTLADLLEELDLSNQVCAIEVNKKLVPHRERKEYKLQEDDSVEIVSLVGGG
;
A
#
# COMPACT_ATOMS: atom_id res chain seq x y z
N MET A 1 -7.90 -33.00 12.36
CA MET A 1 -7.64 -33.68 11.08
C MET A 1 -8.58 -33.08 10.04
N ALA A 2 -8.10 -32.22 9.13
CA ALA A 2 -8.94 -31.67 8.07
C ALA A 2 -9.23 -32.76 7.03
N THR A 3 -10.49 -32.92 6.62
CA THR A 3 -10.86 -33.91 5.60
C THR A 3 -10.34 -33.48 4.22
N PRO A 4 -10.01 -34.41 3.32
CA PRO A 4 -9.47 -34.08 1.99
C PRO A 4 -10.33 -33.10 1.19
N LEU A 5 -11.67 -33.19 1.33
CA LEU A 5 -12.63 -32.30 0.69
C LEU A 5 -12.55 -30.86 1.24
N ALA A 6 -12.40 -30.69 2.55
CA ALA A 6 -12.24 -29.38 3.17
C ALA A 6 -10.91 -28.71 2.78
N THR A 7 -9.84 -29.50 2.64
CA THR A 7 -8.54 -29.01 2.16
C THR A 7 -8.63 -28.55 0.70
N HIS A 8 -9.29 -29.31 -0.18
CA HIS A 8 -9.47 -28.95 -1.58
C HIS A 8 -10.32 -27.68 -1.75
N LEU A 9 -11.41 -27.55 -0.99
CA LEU A 9 -12.23 -26.32 -0.96
C LEU A 9 -11.43 -25.11 -0.46
N LYS A 10 -10.59 -25.28 0.57
CA LYS A 10 -9.75 -24.19 1.10
C LYS A 10 -8.71 -23.72 0.08
N ILE A 11 -8.06 -24.64 -0.62
CA ILE A 11 -7.09 -24.32 -1.68
C ILE A 11 -7.77 -23.52 -2.80
N LEU A 12 -8.96 -23.93 -3.22
CA LEU A 12 -9.71 -23.19 -4.25
C LEU A 12 -10.06 -21.78 -3.79
N LEU A 13 -10.54 -21.60 -2.56
CA LEU A 13 -10.87 -20.27 -2.01
C LEU A 13 -9.64 -19.36 -1.89
N ASP A 14 -8.48 -19.90 -1.47
CA ASP A 14 -7.23 -19.15 -1.42
C ASP A 14 -6.76 -18.75 -2.84
N GLN A 15 -6.89 -19.65 -3.83
CA GLN A 15 -6.56 -19.35 -5.23
C GLN A 15 -7.49 -18.28 -5.83
N PHE A 16 -8.80 -18.32 -5.53
CA PHE A 16 -9.73 -17.28 -5.96
C PHE A 16 -9.43 -15.95 -5.27
N SER A 17 -9.11 -15.95 -3.98
CA SER A 17 -8.74 -14.73 -3.24
C SER A 17 -7.46 -14.09 -3.79
N TYR A 18 -6.43 -14.88 -4.07
CA TYR A 18 -5.20 -14.41 -4.73
C TYR A 18 -5.49 -13.84 -6.12
N THR A 19 -6.33 -14.52 -6.91
CA THR A 19 -6.71 -14.05 -8.25
C THR A 19 -7.46 -12.70 -8.17
N ILE A 20 -8.35 -12.53 -7.19
CA ILE A 20 -9.09 -11.28 -6.96
C ILE A 20 -8.16 -10.16 -6.49
N ASP A 21 -7.23 -10.45 -5.58
CA ASP A 21 -6.21 -9.51 -5.11
C ASP A 21 -5.37 -8.97 -6.28
N CYS A 22 -4.94 -9.83 -7.20
CA CYS A 22 -4.20 -9.43 -8.39
C CYS A 22 -5.03 -8.54 -9.34
N TYR A 23 -6.34 -8.81 -9.47
CA TYR A 23 -7.22 -8.06 -10.38
C TYR A 23 -7.64 -6.69 -9.85
N ASN A 24 -7.50 -6.45 -8.55
CA ASN A 24 -7.79 -5.16 -7.89
C ASN A 24 -6.52 -4.37 -7.55
N SER A 25 -5.44 -4.58 -8.31
CA SER A 25 -4.21 -3.80 -8.16
C SER A 25 -4.14 -2.67 -9.19
N THR A 26 -3.81 -1.48 -8.69
CA THR A 26 -3.68 -0.24 -9.47
C THR A 26 -2.26 0.30 -9.29
N VAL A 27 -1.83 1.26 -10.11
CA VAL A 27 -0.47 1.81 -10.08
C VAL A 27 -0.42 3.25 -9.60
N ILE A 28 0.63 3.56 -8.83
CA ILE A 28 1.07 4.90 -8.45
C ILE A 28 2.55 5.05 -8.76
N THR A 29 3.08 6.27 -8.61
CA THR A 29 4.52 6.53 -8.63
C THR A 29 4.98 6.88 -7.23
N VAL A 30 5.98 6.18 -6.70
CA VAL A 30 6.62 6.46 -5.40
C VAL A 30 8.08 6.81 -5.64
N ASN A 31 8.52 8.01 -5.27
CA ASN A 31 9.89 8.51 -5.48
C ASN A 31 10.40 8.27 -6.93
N GLY A 32 9.54 8.56 -7.91
CA GLY A 32 9.83 8.33 -9.34
C GLY A 32 9.77 6.87 -9.83
N THR A 33 9.44 5.89 -8.99
CA THR A 33 9.33 4.47 -9.37
C THR A 33 7.88 4.00 -9.33
N THR A 34 7.45 3.22 -10.33
CA THR A 34 6.10 2.65 -10.35
C THR A 34 5.91 1.63 -9.23
N HIS A 35 4.79 1.75 -8.52
CA HIS A 35 4.41 0.86 -7.43
C HIS A 35 2.95 0.43 -7.63
N SER A 36 2.69 -0.88 -7.60
CA SER A 36 1.33 -1.42 -7.61
C SER A 36 0.78 -1.49 -6.19
N PHE A 37 -0.47 -1.13 -5.99
CA PHE A 37 -1.12 -1.10 -4.70
C PHE A 37 -2.54 -1.68 -4.80
N LYS A 38 -3.10 -2.16 -3.69
CA LYS A 38 -4.48 -2.66 -3.66
C LYS A 38 -5.46 -1.49 -3.54
N ILE A 39 -6.56 -1.53 -4.29
CA ILE A 39 -7.62 -0.52 -4.20
C ILE A 39 -8.10 -0.38 -2.74
N GLY A 40 -8.14 0.85 -2.26
CA GLY A 40 -8.58 1.18 -0.91
C GLY A 40 -7.47 1.21 0.14
N GLN A 41 -6.23 0.86 -0.21
CA GLN A 41 -5.07 1.11 0.65
C GLN A 41 -4.88 2.60 0.93
N THR A 42 -4.40 2.87 2.14
CA THR A 42 -4.10 4.20 2.62
C THR A 42 -2.61 4.51 2.48
N LEU A 43 -2.24 5.77 2.65
CA LEU A 43 -0.82 6.14 2.76
C LEU A 43 -0.12 5.45 3.92
N ALA A 44 -0.81 5.19 5.03
CA ALA A 44 -0.24 4.45 6.16
C ALA A 44 0.08 2.99 5.78
N ASP A 45 -0.80 2.34 5.03
CA ASP A 45 -0.58 0.96 4.56
C ASP A 45 0.62 0.89 3.61
N LEU A 46 0.75 1.86 2.68
CA LEU A 46 1.92 1.95 1.80
C LEU A 46 3.23 2.09 2.60
N LEU A 47 3.24 2.90 3.66
CA LEU A 47 4.43 3.03 4.51
C LEU A 47 4.76 1.73 5.25
N GLU A 48 3.77 0.93 5.60
CA GLU A 48 3.98 -0.38 6.21
C GLU A 48 4.59 -1.36 5.18
N GLU A 49 4.05 -1.39 3.95
CA GLU A 49 4.57 -2.22 2.86
C GLU A 49 6.02 -1.87 2.47
N LEU A 50 6.39 -0.60 2.58
CA LEU A 50 7.75 -0.12 2.29
C LEU A 50 8.71 -0.20 3.48
N ASP A 51 8.28 -0.76 4.63
CA ASP A 51 9.04 -0.80 5.89
C ASP A 51 9.45 0.61 6.41
N LEU A 52 8.63 1.62 6.14
CA LEU A 52 8.82 3.03 6.51
C LEU A 52 7.89 3.51 7.63
N SER A 53 7.00 2.65 8.14
CA SER A 53 5.97 3.02 9.13
C SER A 53 6.51 3.68 10.42
N ASN A 54 7.74 3.33 10.82
CA ASN A 54 8.42 3.88 12.01
C ASN A 54 9.43 4.98 11.69
N GLN A 55 9.58 5.37 10.42
CA GLN A 55 10.56 6.37 10.00
C GLN A 55 9.97 7.78 10.02
N VAL A 56 10.76 8.74 10.53
CA VAL A 56 10.39 10.15 10.46
C VAL A 56 10.61 10.65 9.04
N CYS A 57 9.50 10.85 8.33
CA CYS A 57 9.47 11.31 6.95
C CYS A 57 8.40 12.38 6.72
N ALA A 58 8.67 13.26 5.75
CA ALA A 58 7.64 14.08 5.12
C ALA A 58 7.13 13.35 3.86
N ILE A 59 5.83 13.47 3.61
CA ILE A 59 5.16 12.81 2.50
C ILE A 59 4.39 13.85 1.73
N GLU A 60 4.60 13.87 0.44
CA GLU A 60 3.86 14.67 -0.52
C GLU A 60 3.07 13.73 -1.43
N VAL A 61 1.82 14.08 -1.71
CA VAL A 61 1.03 13.44 -2.78
C VAL A 61 0.60 14.52 -3.76
N ASN A 62 0.97 14.36 -5.03
CA ASN A 62 0.65 15.30 -6.11
C ASN A 62 1.01 16.75 -5.77
N LYS A 63 2.23 17.00 -5.29
CA LYS A 63 2.71 18.36 -4.92
C LYS A 63 2.05 18.97 -3.70
N LYS A 64 1.38 18.15 -2.88
CA LYS A 64 0.73 18.58 -1.63
C LYS A 64 1.22 17.75 -0.45
N LEU A 65 1.74 18.43 0.57
CA LEU A 65 2.16 17.79 1.81
C LEU A 65 0.96 17.13 2.50
N VAL A 66 1.11 15.86 2.91
CA VAL A 66 0.11 15.12 3.68
C VAL A 66 0.52 15.06 5.16
N PRO A 67 -0.21 15.74 6.06
CA PRO A 67 0.06 15.70 7.50
C PRO A 67 0.03 14.28 8.06
N HIS A 68 0.88 13.99 9.05
CA HIS A 68 1.00 12.65 9.65
C HIS A 68 -0.34 12.06 10.10
N ARG A 69 -1.20 12.88 10.72
CA ARG A 69 -2.53 12.47 11.21
C ARG A 69 -3.48 12.03 10.09
N GLU A 70 -3.30 12.54 8.87
CA GLU A 70 -4.19 12.30 7.72
C GLU A 70 -3.76 11.06 6.93
N ARG A 71 -2.54 10.52 7.14
CA ARG A 71 -2.01 9.37 6.39
C ARG A 71 -2.84 8.10 6.53
N LYS A 72 -3.49 7.89 7.68
CA LYS A 72 -4.37 6.73 7.93
C LYS A 72 -5.72 6.82 7.21
N GLU A 73 -6.10 8.02 6.76
CA GLU A 73 -7.39 8.29 6.15
C GLU A 73 -7.27 8.57 4.65
N TYR A 74 -6.08 9.02 4.22
CA TYR A 74 -5.77 9.28 2.83
C TYR A 74 -5.71 7.97 2.04
N LYS A 75 -6.73 7.72 1.21
CA LYS A 75 -6.78 6.59 0.29
C LYS A 75 -6.02 6.90 -0.99
N LEU A 76 -5.06 6.06 -1.34
CA LEU A 76 -4.32 6.16 -2.59
C LEU A 76 -5.27 6.01 -3.78
N GLN A 77 -5.06 6.85 -4.79
CA GLN A 77 -5.78 6.82 -6.05
C GLN A 77 -4.83 6.39 -7.18
N GLU A 78 -5.41 5.90 -8.27
CA GLU A 78 -4.67 5.65 -9.50
C GLU A 78 -3.91 6.91 -9.93
N ASP A 79 -2.69 6.71 -10.45
CA ASP A 79 -1.81 7.77 -10.96
C ASP A 79 -1.32 8.79 -9.91
N ASP A 80 -1.56 8.57 -8.61
CA ASP A 80 -0.96 9.40 -7.57
C ASP A 80 0.57 9.38 -7.68
N SER A 81 1.17 10.57 -7.54
CA SER A 81 2.62 10.74 -7.39
C SER A 81 2.93 11.02 -5.94
N VAL A 82 3.59 10.07 -5.29
CA VAL A 82 3.96 10.08 -3.88
C VAL A 82 5.47 10.31 -3.75
N GLU A 83 5.87 11.36 -3.04
CA GLU A 83 7.26 11.62 -2.69
C GLU A 83 7.43 11.47 -1.18
N ILE A 84 8.35 10.61 -0.78
CA ILE A 84 8.67 10.27 0.61
C ILE A 84 10.13 10.63 0.86
N VAL A 85 10.34 11.63 1.70
CA VAL A 85 11.68 12.10 2.09
C VAL A 85 11.88 11.92 3.58
N SER A 86 12.97 11.24 3.94
CA SER A 86 13.39 11.10 5.34
C SER A 86 13.93 12.43 5.85
N LEU A 87 13.57 12.77 7.09
CA LEU A 87 14.14 13.95 7.74
C LEU A 87 15.50 13.57 8.32
N VAL A 88 16.57 13.98 7.65
CA VAL A 88 17.90 14.00 8.27
C VAL A 88 18.00 15.27 9.10
N GLY A 89 18.13 15.13 10.42
CA GLY A 89 18.20 16.27 11.34
C GLY A 89 19.34 17.20 10.96
N GLY A 90 19.01 18.40 10.48
CA GLY A 90 20.00 19.36 10.03
C GLY A 90 19.38 20.71 9.65
N GLY A 91 18.77 21.40 10.62
CA GLY A 91 18.34 22.81 10.50
C GLY A 91 16.87 23.00 10.23
#